data_AF-A0A2H0QFQ7-F1
#
_entry.id   AF-A0A2H0QFQ7-F1
#
_cell.length_a   1.000
_cell.length_b   1.000
_cell.length_c   1.000
_cell.angle_alpha   90.00
_cell.angle_beta   90.00
_cell.angle_gamma   90.00
#
_symmetry.space_group_name_H-M   'P 1'
#
loop_
_entity.id
_entity.type
_entity.pdbx_description
1 polymer ?
#
loop_
_entity_poly.entity_id
_entity_poly.type
_entity_poly.pdbx_seq_one_letter_code
_entity_poly.pdbx_strand_id
1 'polypeptide(L)'
;MAGGFPLLINDVRIPSSEALYQACKFPHLPELQKKIIDQSSPLLAKKICKSYERQERGDWYLIRTKVMRWCLRVKAVQNWLKFTPVLLNTGDLSIVEYSEKDDFWGALPWDSELLNGRNVLGRLLMELREEVKKNTQKSDWEIGLPKINDFKIFGREIDPPKDSNGIDNDFSDIW
;
A
#
# COMPACT_ATOMS: atom_id res chain seq x y z
N MET A 1 -8.27 0.52 -2.47
CA MET A 1 -7.25 1.41 -1.84
C MET A 1 -7.58 2.90 -2.05
N ALA A 2 -7.66 3.70 -0.98
CA ALA A 2 -7.96 5.14 -1.07
C ALA A 2 -6.74 6.00 -1.49
N GLY A 3 -6.96 6.92 -2.45
CA GLY A 3 -5.99 7.94 -2.87
C GLY A 3 -5.89 9.13 -1.90
N GLY A 4 -5.04 10.11 -2.21
CA GLY A 4 -4.83 11.30 -1.36
C GLY A 4 -3.85 11.12 -0.19
N PHE A 5 -3.12 10.00 -0.18
CA PHE A 5 -2.12 9.66 0.83
C PHE A 5 -0.80 9.30 0.14
N PRO A 6 -0.07 10.30 -0.37
CA PRO A 6 1.22 10.05 -1.00
C PRO A 6 2.19 9.46 0.03
N LEU A 7 3.16 8.72 -0.48
CA LEU A 7 4.22 8.09 0.30
C LEU A 7 5.57 8.61 -0.18
N LEU A 8 6.56 8.58 0.69
CA LEU A 8 7.95 8.83 0.37
C LEU A 8 8.77 7.58 0.68
N ILE A 9 9.42 7.02 -0.35
CA ILE A 9 10.31 5.86 -0.23
C ILE A 9 11.65 6.23 -0.88
N ASN A 10 12.74 6.20 -0.12
CA ASN A 10 14.08 6.60 -0.59
C ASN A 10 14.08 7.96 -1.29
N ASP A 11 13.43 8.95 -0.67
CA ASP A 11 13.23 10.31 -1.21
C ASP A 11 12.43 10.38 -2.52
N VAL A 12 11.84 9.26 -2.97
CA VAL A 12 10.93 9.26 -4.12
C VAL A 12 9.48 9.34 -3.65
N ARG A 13 8.79 10.33 -4.18
CA ARG A 13 7.34 10.50 -3.98
C ARG A 13 6.57 9.45 -4.79
N ILE A 14 5.78 8.65 -4.09
CA ILE A 14 4.90 7.63 -4.66
C ILE A 14 3.45 8.06 -4.43
N PRO A 15 2.60 8.13 -5.47
CA PRO A 15 1.29 8.78 -5.36
C PRO A 15 0.29 8.01 -4.49
N SER A 16 0.49 6.70 -4.30
CA SER A 16 -0.37 5.88 -3.45
C SER A 16 0.31 4.57 -3.03
N SER A 17 -0.19 3.97 -1.95
CA SER A 17 0.18 2.60 -1.57
C SER A 17 -0.12 1.55 -2.64
N GLU A 18 -1.12 1.78 -3.51
CA GLU A 18 -1.40 0.89 -4.65
C GLU A 18 -0.25 0.95 -5.65
N ALA A 19 0.23 2.16 -6.00
CA ALA A 19 1.37 2.32 -6.89
C ALA A 19 2.64 1.67 -6.31
N LEU A 20 2.89 1.86 -5.01
CA LEU A 20 4.00 1.19 -4.30
C LEU A 20 3.87 -0.34 -4.36
N TYR A 21 2.70 -0.88 -4.01
CA TYR A 21 2.43 -2.31 -4.02
C TYR A 21 2.63 -2.92 -5.41
N GLN A 22 2.15 -2.24 -6.46
CA GLN A 22 2.34 -2.66 -7.84
C GLN A 22 3.81 -2.59 -8.29
N ALA A 23 4.56 -1.56 -7.89
CA ALA A 23 5.99 -1.45 -8.18
C ALA A 23 6.82 -2.56 -7.52
N CYS A 24 6.46 -2.99 -6.29
CA CYS A 24 7.14 -4.07 -5.57
C CYS A 24 7.08 -5.44 -6.28
N LYS A 25 6.22 -5.61 -7.30
CA LYS A 25 6.18 -6.81 -8.15
C LYS A 25 7.40 -6.97 -9.04
N PHE A 26 8.09 -5.85 -9.35
CA PHE A 26 9.10 -5.78 -10.39
C PHE A 26 10.45 -5.26 -9.86
N PRO A 27 11.04 -5.89 -8.82
CA PRO A 27 12.27 -5.38 -8.21
C PRO A 27 13.47 -5.35 -9.17
N HIS A 28 13.43 -6.18 -10.23
CA HIS A 28 14.45 -6.29 -11.26
C HIS A 28 14.20 -5.36 -12.48
N LEU A 29 13.11 -4.58 -12.51
CA LEU A 29 12.76 -3.69 -13.62
C LEU A 29 12.53 -2.24 -13.14
N PRO A 30 13.60 -1.50 -12.78
CA PRO A 30 13.48 -0.14 -12.25
C PRO A 30 12.73 0.83 -13.19
N GLU A 31 12.95 0.71 -14.50
CA GLU A 31 12.24 1.54 -15.50
C GLU A 31 10.73 1.26 -15.53
N LEU A 32 10.33 0.00 -15.32
CA LEU A 32 8.92 -0.36 -15.22
C LEU A 32 8.32 0.18 -13.91
N GLN A 33 9.03 0.08 -12.80
CA GLN A 33 8.61 0.67 -11.53
C GLN A 33 8.36 2.17 -11.69
N LYS A 34 9.25 2.87 -12.41
CA LYS A 34 9.12 4.31 -12.70
C LYS A 34 7.89 4.60 -13.54
N LYS A 35 7.71 3.83 -14.62
CA LYS A 35 6.51 3.94 -15.46
C LYS A 35 5.21 3.73 -14.69
N ILE A 36 5.18 2.80 -13.73
CA ILE A 36 4.01 2.53 -12.87
C ILE A 36 3.75 3.71 -11.92
N ILE A 37 4.79 4.22 -11.26
CA ILE A 37 4.70 5.28 -10.26
C ILE A 37 4.37 6.64 -10.90
N ASP A 38 4.87 6.90 -12.11
CA ASP A 38 4.60 8.11 -12.88
C ASP A 38 3.13 8.18 -13.39
N GLN A 39 2.34 7.11 -13.26
CA GLN A 39 0.92 7.15 -13.63
C GLN A 39 0.09 7.88 -12.57
N SER A 40 -0.57 8.96 -13.00
CA SER A 40 -1.54 9.69 -12.18
C SER A 40 -2.84 8.91 -11.93
N SER A 41 -3.16 7.94 -12.78
CA SER A 41 -4.37 7.11 -12.67
C SER A 41 -4.06 5.72 -12.11
N PRO A 42 -4.63 5.34 -10.95
CA PRO A 42 -4.49 3.98 -10.40
C PRO A 42 -4.94 2.88 -11.37
N LEU A 43 -5.95 3.17 -12.20
CA LEU A 43 -6.43 2.23 -13.22
C LEU A 43 -5.38 2.01 -14.31
N LEU A 44 -4.68 3.07 -14.74
CA LEU A 44 -3.59 2.95 -15.71
C LEU A 44 -2.39 2.22 -15.12
N ALA A 45 -2.00 2.54 -13.88
CA ALA A 45 -0.94 1.81 -13.17
C ALA A 45 -1.25 0.29 -13.14
N LYS A 46 -2.48 -0.09 -12.75
CA LYS A 46 -2.92 -1.49 -12.74
C LYS A 46 -2.93 -2.12 -14.13
N LYS A 47 -3.35 -1.38 -15.16
CA LYS A 47 -3.35 -1.87 -16.56
C LYS A 47 -1.93 -2.13 -17.06
N ILE A 48 -0.99 -1.23 -16.76
CA ILE A 48 0.43 -1.42 -17.08
C ILE A 48 0.93 -2.67 -16.36
N CYS A 49 0.72 -2.79 -15.04
CA CYS A 49 1.19 -3.98 -14.32
C CYS A 49 0.64 -5.29 -14.92
N LYS A 50 -0.63 -5.30 -15.32
CA LYS A 50 -1.25 -6.46 -15.95
C LYS A 50 -0.59 -6.84 -17.29
N SER A 51 -0.11 -5.88 -18.09
CA SER A 51 0.62 -6.21 -19.33
C SER A 51 2.01 -6.80 -19.09
N TYR A 52 2.54 -6.71 -17.87
CA TYR A 52 3.83 -7.26 -17.47
C TYR A 52 3.69 -8.41 -16.46
N GLU A 53 2.52 -9.02 -16.29
CA GLU A 53 2.25 -10.07 -15.29
C GLU A 53 3.25 -11.24 -15.36
N ARG A 54 3.72 -11.61 -16.57
CA ARG A 54 4.74 -12.66 -16.77
C ARG A 54 6.14 -12.29 -16.28
N GLN A 55 6.38 -11.02 -15.97
CA GLN A 55 7.64 -10.49 -15.47
C GLN A 55 7.55 -10.14 -13.98
N GLU A 56 6.44 -10.47 -13.30
CA GLU A 56 6.40 -10.36 -11.84
C GLU A 56 7.45 -11.28 -11.22
N ARG A 57 8.00 -10.86 -10.07
CA ARG A 57 8.88 -11.72 -9.26
C ARG A 57 8.21 -13.07 -8.96
N GLY A 58 8.97 -14.16 -9.06
CA GLY A 58 8.43 -15.52 -9.00
C GLY A 58 7.80 -15.93 -7.66
N ASP A 59 8.14 -15.24 -6.58
CA ASP A 59 7.59 -15.46 -5.23
C ASP A 59 6.39 -14.56 -4.90
N TRP A 60 5.87 -13.79 -5.87
CA TRP A 60 4.86 -12.75 -5.63
C TRP A 60 3.64 -13.24 -4.85
N TYR A 61 3.06 -14.38 -5.25
CA TYR A 61 1.88 -14.94 -4.58
C TYR A 61 2.12 -15.29 -3.10
N LEU A 62 3.36 -15.63 -2.74
CA LEU A 62 3.76 -15.96 -1.36
C LEU A 62 3.95 -14.70 -0.50
N ILE A 63 4.44 -13.61 -1.09
CA ILE A 63 4.83 -12.41 -0.35
C ILE A 63 3.80 -11.28 -0.40
N ARG A 64 2.83 -11.32 -1.33
CA ARG A 64 1.89 -10.21 -1.59
C ARG A 64 1.17 -9.68 -0.36
N THR A 65 0.83 -10.54 0.60
CA THR A 65 0.19 -10.13 1.87
C THR A 65 1.15 -9.39 2.80
N LYS A 66 2.42 -9.81 2.85
CA LYS A 66 3.48 -9.13 3.61
C LYS A 66 3.78 -7.74 3.01
N VAL A 67 3.84 -7.64 1.68
CA VAL A 67 4.05 -6.38 0.98
C VAL A 67 2.88 -5.42 1.22
N MET A 68 1.63 -5.87 1.04
CA MET A 68 0.45 -5.03 1.27
C MET A 68 0.37 -4.52 2.71
N ARG A 69 0.62 -5.40 3.69
CA ARG A 69 0.70 -5.02 5.10
C ARG A 69 1.74 -3.93 5.33
N TRP A 70 2.93 -4.09 4.76
CA TRP A 70 3.98 -3.07 4.86
C TRP A 70 3.53 -1.75 4.23
N CYS A 71 2.96 -1.76 3.01
CA CYS A 71 2.44 -0.56 2.34
C CYS A 71 1.38 0.17 3.19
N LEU A 72 0.50 -0.57 3.87
CA LEU A 72 -0.52 -0.02 4.76
C LEU A 72 0.07 0.62 6.02
N ARG A 73 1.08 -0.01 6.62
CA ARG A 73 1.81 0.57 7.75
C ARG A 73 2.54 1.84 7.34
N VAL A 74 3.25 1.84 6.21
CA VAL A 74 3.92 3.04 5.67
C VAL A 74 2.92 4.17 5.48
N LYS A 75 1.76 3.87 4.89
CA LYS A 75 0.67 4.84 4.74
C LYS A 75 0.22 5.42 6.08
N ALA A 76 0.05 4.57 7.10
CA ALA A 76 -0.35 5.02 8.44
C ALA A 76 0.68 5.95 9.07
N VAL A 77 1.96 5.56 9.09
CA VAL A 77 3.00 6.40 9.68
C VAL A 77 3.15 7.70 8.91
N GLN A 78 3.30 7.67 7.59
CA GLN A 78 3.54 8.90 6.81
C GLN A 78 2.30 9.81 6.69
N ASN A 79 1.11 9.30 6.96
CA ASN A 79 -0.12 10.08 6.92
C ASN A 79 -0.89 10.00 8.25
N TRP A 80 -0.17 9.97 9.38
CA TRP A 80 -0.73 9.66 10.70
C TRP A 80 -1.98 10.49 11.02
N LEU A 81 -1.89 11.82 10.93
CA LEU A 81 -2.97 12.75 11.29
C LEU A 81 -4.18 12.69 10.34
N LYS A 82 -4.03 12.16 9.12
CA LYS A 82 -5.11 12.10 8.11
C LYS A 82 -5.72 10.71 7.98
N PHE A 83 -4.89 9.67 8.01
CA PHE A 83 -5.33 8.30 7.73
C PHE A 83 -5.75 7.55 8.99
N THR A 84 -5.02 7.69 10.10
CA THR A 84 -5.35 6.94 11.31
C THR A 84 -6.71 7.31 11.91
N PRO A 85 -7.18 8.57 11.91
CA PRO A 85 -8.51 8.89 12.40
C PRO A 85 -9.61 8.24 11.55
N VAL A 86 -9.44 8.20 10.22
CA VAL A 86 -10.37 7.52 9.31
C VAL A 86 -10.46 6.04 9.64
N LEU A 87 -9.32 5.40 9.90
CA LEU A 87 -9.28 3.99 10.26
C LEU A 87 -9.93 3.73 11.64
N LEU A 88 -9.64 4.56 12.63
CA LEU A 88 -10.21 4.45 13.98
C LEU A 88 -11.72 4.72 14.00
N ASN A 89 -12.21 5.63 13.16
CA ASN A 89 -13.64 5.96 13.06
C ASN A 89 -14.50 4.80 12.54
N THR A 90 -13.89 3.73 12.01
CA THR A 90 -14.61 2.49 11.70
C THR A 90 -15.06 1.72 12.96
N GLY A 91 -14.59 2.12 14.15
CA GLY A 91 -14.97 1.51 15.41
C GLY A 91 -14.61 0.03 15.47
N ASP A 92 -15.59 -0.82 15.76
CA ASP A 92 -15.45 -2.28 15.73
C ASP A 92 -16.13 -2.92 14.51
N LEU A 93 -16.61 -2.10 13.57
CA LEU A 93 -17.21 -2.60 12.33
C LEU A 93 -16.17 -3.32 11.48
N SER A 94 -16.65 -4.31 10.73
CA SER A 94 -15.83 -5.01 9.75
C SER A 94 -15.53 -4.09 8.56
N ILE A 95 -14.25 -4.03 8.15
CA ILE A 95 -13.86 -3.35 6.92
C ILE A 95 -13.86 -4.39 5.79
N VAL A 96 -14.61 -4.13 4.73
CA VAL A 96 -14.76 -5.04 3.59
C VAL A 96 -14.46 -4.31 2.30
N GLU A 97 -13.48 -4.81 1.52
CA GLU A 97 -13.25 -4.35 0.15
C GLU A 97 -14.27 -5.05 -0.76
N TYR A 98 -15.29 -4.32 -1.21
CA TYR A 98 -16.21 -4.84 -2.21
C TYR A 98 -15.49 -5.06 -3.55
N SER A 99 -15.72 -6.21 -4.16
CA SER A 99 -15.09 -6.61 -5.41
C SER A 99 -16.08 -7.35 -6.29
N GLU A 100 -15.94 -7.24 -7.60
CA GLU A 100 -16.74 -8.02 -8.56
C GLU A 100 -15.99 -9.23 -9.11
N LYS A 101 -14.67 -9.32 -8.88
CA LYS A 101 -13.79 -10.27 -9.58
C LYS A 101 -12.66 -10.87 -8.75
N ASP A 102 -12.37 -10.29 -7.58
CA ASP A 102 -11.25 -10.67 -6.72
C ASP A 102 -11.78 -11.03 -5.33
N ASP A 103 -11.93 -12.33 -5.09
CA ASP A 103 -12.34 -12.93 -3.81
C ASP A 103 -11.15 -13.10 -2.84
N PHE A 104 -9.92 -12.78 -3.24
CA PHE A 104 -8.76 -12.87 -2.37
C PHE A 104 -8.59 -11.57 -1.59
N TRP A 105 -8.45 -10.45 -2.28
CA TRP A 105 -8.27 -9.15 -1.62
C TRP A 105 -9.57 -8.61 -1.06
N GLY A 106 -10.68 -8.84 -1.76
CA GLY A 106 -12.02 -8.37 -1.40
C GLY A 106 -13.01 -9.50 -1.12
N ALA A 107 -14.28 -9.11 -1.14
CA ALA A 107 -15.42 -10.01 -1.09
C ALA A 107 -16.38 -9.71 -2.25
N LEU A 108 -16.93 -10.76 -2.82
CA LEU A 108 -17.85 -10.75 -3.97
C LEU A 108 -19.30 -10.81 -3.48
N PRO A 109 -20.26 -10.19 -4.19
CA PRO A 109 -21.68 -10.43 -3.90
C PRO A 109 -22.02 -11.91 -4.07
N TRP A 110 -22.54 -12.51 -3.00
CA TRP A 110 -23.07 -13.87 -2.99
C TRP A 110 -24.60 -13.85 -3.09
N ASP A 111 -25.22 -12.90 -2.39
CA ASP A 111 -26.66 -12.60 -2.43
C ASP A 111 -26.85 -11.10 -2.21
N SER A 112 -28.09 -10.61 -2.27
CA SER A 112 -28.51 -9.21 -2.08
C SER A 112 -27.92 -8.53 -0.84
N GLU A 113 -27.63 -9.28 0.22
CA GLU A 113 -27.10 -8.76 1.49
C GLU A 113 -25.76 -9.40 1.92
N LEU A 114 -25.31 -10.44 1.22
CA LEU A 114 -24.15 -11.24 1.63
C LEU A 114 -22.99 -11.08 0.66
N LEU A 115 -21.80 -10.84 1.22
CA LEU A 115 -20.54 -10.87 0.48
C LEU A 115 -19.73 -12.11 0.88
N ASN A 116 -19.18 -12.82 -0.09
CA ASN A 116 -18.27 -13.95 0.13
C ASN A 116 -16.90 -13.67 -0.49
N GLY A 117 -15.86 -13.90 0.29
CA GLY A 117 -14.46 -13.78 -0.12
C GLY A 117 -13.55 -13.75 1.09
N ARG A 118 -12.25 -13.90 0.84
CA ARG A 118 -11.24 -13.87 1.88
C ARG A 118 -11.12 -12.48 2.50
N ASN A 119 -11.42 -11.40 1.76
CA ASN A 119 -11.35 -10.02 2.25
C ASN A 119 -10.01 -9.71 2.94
N VAL A 120 -8.89 -10.15 2.34
CA VAL A 120 -7.57 -10.01 2.96
C VAL A 120 -7.22 -8.55 3.20
N LEU A 121 -7.59 -7.63 2.29
CA LEU A 121 -7.31 -6.20 2.46
C LEU A 121 -8.06 -5.64 3.69
N GLY A 122 -9.36 -5.94 3.81
CA GLY A 122 -10.16 -5.54 4.95
C GLY A 122 -9.61 -6.07 6.28
N ARG A 123 -9.19 -7.34 6.31
CA ARG A 123 -8.53 -7.93 7.49
C ARG A 123 -7.22 -7.24 7.86
N LEU A 124 -6.38 -6.91 6.88
CA LEU A 124 -5.14 -6.17 7.13
C LEU A 124 -5.40 -4.75 7.65
N LEU A 125 -6.46 -4.08 7.18
CA LEU A 125 -6.87 -2.77 7.70
C LEU A 125 -7.39 -2.87 9.14
N MET A 126 -8.19 -3.89 9.45
CA MET A 126 -8.64 -4.14 10.83
C MET A 126 -7.48 -4.47 11.76
N GLU A 127 -6.51 -5.27 11.30
CA GLU A 127 -5.28 -5.53 12.06
C GLU A 127 -4.49 -4.23 12.30
N LEU A 128 -4.30 -3.41 11.27
CA LEU A 128 -3.66 -2.10 11.39
C LEU A 128 -4.42 -1.19 12.38
N ARG A 129 -5.75 -1.23 12.40
CA ARG A 129 -6.58 -0.46 13.34
C ARG A 129 -6.26 -0.83 14.79
N GLU A 130 -6.14 -2.13 15.08
CA GLU A 130 -5.79 -2.60 16.42
C GLU A 130 -4.34 -2.26 16.79
N GLU A 131 -3.41 -2.26 15.84
CA GLU A 131 -2.05 -1.75 16.05
C GLU A 131 -2.07 -0.25 16.42
N VAL A 132 -2.88 0.57 15.73
CA VAL A 132 -3.01 2.01 15.97
C VAL A 132 -3.68 2.30 17.31
N LYS A 133 -4.70 1.52 17.70
CA LYS A 133 -5.34 1.65 19.03
C LYS A 133 -4.34 1.41 20.17
N LYS A 134 -3.42 0.46 20.01
CA LYS A 134 -2.40 0.12 21.02
C LYS A 134 -1.27 1.14 21.10
N ASN A 135 -0.92 1.76 19.97
CA ASN A 135 0.19 2.68 19.85
C ASN A 135 -0.35 4.05 19.45
N THR A 136 -0.72 4.83 20.45
CA THR A 136 -1.45 6.09 20.26
C THR A 136 -0.58 7.20 19.66
N GLN A 137 0.75 7.04 19.68
CA GLN A 137 1.68 7.99 19.11
C GLN A 137 2.45 7.39 17.93
N LYS A 138 2.68 8.23 16.92
CA LYS A 138 3.48 7.90 15.75
C LYS A 138 4.91 7.47 16.09
N SER A 139 5.49 8.05 17.14
CA SER A 139 6.84 7.73 17.65
C SER A 139 6.99 6.27 18.07
N ASP A 140 5.88 5.61 18.39
CA ASP A 140 5.88 4.23 18.87
C ASP A 140 5.97 3.22 17.71
N TRP A 141 5.97 3.71 16.46
CA TRP A 141 5.97 2.89 15.25
C TRP A 141 7.34 2.87 14.57
N GLU A 142 8.05 1.77 14.73
CA GLU A 142 9.17 1.41 13.86
C GLU A 142 8.69 0.49 12.74
N ILE A 143 8.64 1.01 11.50
CA ILE A 143 8.32 0.18 10.34
C ILE A 143 9.60 -0.45 9.82
N GLY A 144 9.89 -1.65 10.28
CA GLY A 144 10.89 -2.51 9.66
C GLY A 144 10.49 -2.91 8.23
N LEU A 145 11.49 -3.20 7.40
CA LEU A 145 11.27 -3.80 6.09
C LEU A 145 10.72 -5.22 6.25
N PRO A 146 9.84 -5.65 5.33
CA PRO A 146 9.40 -7.04 5.32
C PRO A 146 10.59 -7.94 4.96
N LYS A 147 10.71 -9.10 5.64
CA LYS A 147 11.73 -10.11 5.33
C LYS A 147 11.44 -10.77 3.98
N ILE A 148 11.88 -10.11 2.91
CA ILE A 148 11.65 -10.45 1.51
C ILE A 148 12.98 -10.26 0.78
N ASN A 149 13.38 -11.25 -0.01
CA ASN A 149 14.60 -11.15 -0.82
C ASN A 149 14.38 -10.14 -1.96
N ASP A 150 15.43 -9.40 -2.34
CA ASP A 150 15.39 -8.46 -3.46
C ASP A 150 14.20 -7.47 -3.34
N PHE A 151 14.05 -6.84 -2.17
CA PHE A 151 12.96 -5.91 -1.90
C PHE A 151 13.41 -4.47 -2.20
N LYS A 152 13.40 -4.13 -3.49
CA LYS A 152 13.98 -2.90 -4.03
C LYS A 152 12.96 -2.00 -4.73
N ILE A 153 13.26 -0.71 -4.72
CA ILE A 153 12.56 0.32 -5.50
C ILE A 153 13.61 1.11 -6.29
N PHE A 154 13.40 1.25 -7.60
CA PHE A 154 14.33 1.88 -8.55
C PHE A 154 15.75 1.32 -8.49
N GLY A 155 15.86 0.00 -8.32
CA GLY A 155 17.15 -0.70 -8.26
C GLY A 155 17.94 -0.48 -6.96
N ARG A 156 17.36 0.20 -5.96
CA ARG A 156 17.98 0.44 -4.65
C ARG A 156 17.23 -0.32 -3.56
N GLU A 157 17.97 -0.79 -2.56
CA GLU A 157 17.38 -1.31 -1.32
C GLU A 157 16.53 -0.22 -0.67
N ILE A 158 15.41 -0.59 -0.07
CA ILE A 158 14.51 0.36 0.58
C ILE A 158 15.04 0.70 1.96
N ASP A 159 15.17 1.98 2.29
CA ASP A 159 15.48 2.42 3.64
C ASP A 159 14.24 2.29 4.54
N PRO A 160 14.41 2.06 5.86
CA PRO A 160 13.29 2.11 6.80
C PRO A 160 12.45 3.38 6.58
N PRO A 161 11.14 3.25 6.30
CA PRO A 161 10.28 4.39 6.00
C PRO A 161 10.32 5.41 7.14
N LYS A 162 10.79 6.62 6.83
CA LYS A 162 10.88 7.71 7.79
C LYS A 162 9.53 8.38 7.99
N ASP A 163 9.42 9.03 9.14
CA ASP A 163 8.41 10.02 9.43
C ASP A 163 8.47 11.15 8.35
N SER A 164 7.32 11.49 7.77
CA SER A 164 7.12 12.61 6.84
C SER A 164 7.19 14.01 7.47
N ASN A 165 7.50 14.14 8.78
CA ASN A 165 7.55 15.39 9.56
C ASN A 165 8.59 16.45 9.10
N GLY A 166 9.00 16.43 7.83
CA GLY A 166 9.79 17.48 7.18
C GLY A 166 9.47 17.72 5.71
N ILE A 167 8.35 17.19 5.18
CA ILE A 167 8.00 17.29 3.74
C ILE A 167 6.59 17.87 3.55
N ASP A 168 6.12 18.67 4.51
CA ASP A 168 5.02 19.60 4.26
C ASP A 168 5.65 20.94 3.82
N ASN A 169 5.36 21.33 2.57
CA ASN A 169 5.51 22.66 1.94
C ASN A 169 6.60 22.92 0.89
N ASP A 170 7.10 21.95 0.13
CA ASP A 170 7.95 22.29 -1.04
C ASP A 170 7.70 21.43 -2.28
N PHE A 171 6.45 21.43 -2.76
CA PHE A 171 6.10 20.92 -4.09
C PHE A 171 5.50 22.02 -4.99
N SER A 172 5.66 23.30 -4.63
CA SER A 172 5.26 24.41 -5.51
C SER A 172 6.23 24.65 -6.66
N ASP A 173 7.48 24.16 -6.55
CA ASP A 173 8.57 24.63 -7.40
C ASP A 173 9.05 23.60 -8.44
N ILE A 174 8.23 22.57 -8.73
CA ILE A 174 8.55 21.61 -9.79
C ILE A 174 7.35 21.47 -10.74
N TRP A 175 7.19 22.47 -11.60
CA TRP A 175 6.49 22.39 -12.88
C TRP A 175 7.39 22.94 -13.98
#